data_AF-A0A660R626-F1
#
_entry.id   AF-A0A660R626-F1
#
_cell.length_a   1.000
_cell.length_b   1.000
_cell.length_c   1.000
_cell.angle_alpha   90.00
_cell.angle_beta   90.00
_cell.angle_gamma   90.00
#
_symmetry.space_group_name_H-M   'P 1'
#
loop_
_entity.id
_entity.type
_entity.pdbx_description
1 polymer ?
#
loop_
_entity_poly.entity_id
_entity_poly.type
_entity_poly.pdbx_seq_one_letter_code
_entity_poly.pdbx_strand_id
1 'polypeptide(L)'
;MKKLLLASTIILVVVAVAFGAFDWKRFQGQTITVLFVKHPFTEAILPYISEFTEKTGISVSFLVLPETEYWDKLNIDLSSGQGSYDVFMTGPSIAWQHAYAGWIEPLDSYVNDPELTSPDYDFEDFYPAFIAANRWNLKMGSGLGEGKLWAIPVMVETTILAYRKDIFDKYGIKVPETYEEWSEVAAELMKVADKEGIYPVIQRGAR
;
A
#
# COMPACT_ATOMS: atom_id res chain seq x y z
N MET A 1 -11.99 -77.06 21.64
CA MET A 1 -12.39 -75.69 22.04
C MET A 1 -11.72 -74.70 21.10
N LYS A 2 -12.48 -74.09 20.16
CA LYS A 2 -11.95 -73.11 19.21
C LYS A 2 -11.96 -71.72 19.87
N LYS A 3 -10.82 -71.03 19.91
CA LYS A 3 -10.71 -69.65 20.40
C LYS A 3 -11.25 -68.69 19.34
N LEU A 4 -12.24 -67.89 19.70
CA LEU A 4 -12.76 -66.77 18.90
C LEU A 4 -11.87 -65.55 19.16
N LEU A 5 -11.29 -64.97 18.10
CA LEU A 5 -10.63 -63.66 18.13
C LEU A 5 -11.64 -62.61 17.69
N LEU A 6 -11.98 -61.69 18.59
CA LEU A 6 -12.78 -60.50 18.29
C LEU A 6 -11.87 -59.46 17.64
N ALA A 7 -12.11 -59.12 16.38
CA ALA A 7 -11.51 -57.96 15.73
C ALA A 7 -12.41 -56.74 16.00
N SER A 8 -11.96 -55.83 16.85
CA SER A 8 -12.59 -54.54 17.11
C SER A 8 -12.18 -53.55 16.01
N THR A 9 -13.11 -53.24 15.11
CA THR A 9 -12.94 -52.18 14.11
C THR A 9 -13.10 -50.81 14.79
N ILE A 10 -12.01 -50.07 14.92
CA ILE A 10 -12.04 -48.65 15.29
C ILE A 10 -12.55 -47.88 14.06
N ILE A 11 -13.76 -47.34 14.15
CA ILE A 11 -14.28 -46.37 13.18
C ILE A 11 -13.60 -45.03 13.50
N LEU A 12 -12.60 -44.68 12.70
CA LEU A 12 -12.02 -43.35 12.70
C LEU A 12 -13.02 -42.40 12.02
N VAL A 13 -13.81 -41.66 12.82
CA VAL A 13 -14.61 -40.55 12.29
C VAL A 13 -13.65 -39.42 11.97
N VAL A 14 -13.24 -39.34 10.70
CA VAL A 14 -12.61 -38.14 10.16
C VAL A 14 -13.72 -37.09 10.08
N VAL A 15 -13.76 -36.20 11.06
CA VAL A 15 -14.51 -34.94 10.91
C VAL A 15 -13.77 -34.15 9.85
N ALA A 16 -14.24 -34.23 8.60
CA ALA A 16 -13.82 -33.31 7.57
C ALA A 16 -14.23 -31.92 8.02
N VAL A 17 -13.27 -31.11 8.46
CA VAL A 17 -13.44 -29.66 8.55
C VAL A 17 -13.63 -29.20 7.12
N ALA A 18 -14.88 -28.93 6.74
CA ALA A 18 -15.18 -28.32 5.46
C ALA A 18 -14.64 -26.89 5.49
N PHE A 19 -13.45 -26.69 4.93
CA PHE A 19 -13.03 -25.34 4.51
C PHE A 19 -14.06 -24.87 3.48
N GLY A 20 -14.76 -23.80 3.78
CA GLY A 20 -15.73 -23.19 2.88
C GLY A 20 -15.01 -22.68 1.65
N ALA A 21 -15.54 -22.94 0.46
CA ALA A 21 -14.98 -22.36 -0.76
C ALA A 21 -15.04 -20.82 -0.70
N PHE A 22 -14.07 -20.16 -1.33
CA PHE A 22 -14.09 -18.72 -1.55
C PHE A 22 -15.41 -18.29 -2.21
N ASP A 23 -16.02 -17.24 -1.70
CA ASP A 23 -17.26 -16.66 -2.24
C ASP A 23 -17.17 -15.13 -2.26
N TRP A 24 -17.19 -14.56 -3.48
CA TRP A 24 -17.17 -13.12 -3.69
C TRP A 24 -18.31 -12.39 -2.95
N LYS A 25 -19.46 -13.03 -2.75
CA LYS A 25 -20.66 -12.44 -2.12
C LYS A 25 -20.78 -12.72 -0.62
N ARG A 26 -19.77 -13.35 0.01
CA ARG A 26 -19.80 -13.73 1.44
C ARG A 26 -20.19 -12.59 2.38
N PHE A 27 -19.79 -11.35 2.07
CA PHE A 27 -20.06 -10.16 2.88
C PHE A 27 -21.05 -9.18 2.21
N GLN A 28 -21.88 -9.67 1.29
CA GLN A 28 -22.89 -8.86 0.62
C GLN A 28 -23.78 -8.12 1.63
N GLY A 29 -24.05 -6.85 1.35
CA GLY A 29 -24.87 -5.97 2.20
C GLY A 29 -24.07 -5.20 3.25
N GLN A 30 -22.79 -5.51 3.43
CA GLN A 30 -21.90 -4.68 4.26
C GLN A 30 -21.51 -3.38 3.56
N THR A 31 -21.01 -2.43 4.33
CA THR A 31 -20.43 -1.18 3.84
C THR A 31 -19.04 -1.03 4.42
N ILE A 32 -18.09 -0.62 3.58
CA ILE A 32 -16.76 -0.19 4.01
C ILE A 32 -16.58 1.30 3.73
N THR A 33 -15.83 1.98 4.59
CA THR A 33 -15.46 3.38 4.44
C THR A 33 -13.98 3.49 4.11
N VAL A 34 -13.66 4.11 2.98
CA VAL A 34 -12.29 4.23 2.46
C VAL A 34 -11.83 5.69 2.52
N LEU A 35 -10.68 5.94 3.15
CA LEU A 35 -10.02 7.23 3.11
C LEU A 35 -8.95 7.25 2.01
N PHE A 36 -9.13 8.10 1.01
CA PHE A 36 -8.18 8.31 -0.06
C PHE A 36 -7.47 9.65 0.06
N VAL A 37 -6.19 9.68 -0.31
CA VAL A 37 -5.51 10.94 -0.63
C VAL A 37 -5.78 11.32 -2.08
N LYS A 38 -5.86 12.61 -2.39
CA LYS A 38 -5.91 13.10 -3.78
C LYS A 38 -4.61 12.74 -4.48
N HIS A 39 -4.67 11.74 -5.36
CA HIS A 39 -3.51 11.06 -5.91
C HIS A 39 -3.85 10.44 -7.28
N PRO A 40 -2.91 10.37 -8.25
CA PRO A 40 -3.15 9.70 -9.53
C PRO A 40 -3.72 8.27 -9.41
N PHE A 41 -3.22 7.49 -8.45
CA PHE A 41 -3.79 6.18 -8.11
C PHE A 41 -5.28 6.25 -7.74
N THR A 42 -5.66 7.20 -6.87
CA THR A 42 -7.06 7.41 -6.48
C THR A 42 -7.91 7.75 -7.70
N GLU A 43 -7.45 8.67 -8.55
CA GLU A 43 -8.16 9.03 -9.78
C GLU A 43 -8.36 7.82 -10.71
N ALA A 44 -7.38 6.91 -10.76
CA ALA A 44 -7.45 5.69 -11.55
C ALA A 44 -8.41 4.64 -10.99
N ILE A 45 -8.52 4.49 -9.67
CA ILE A 45 -9.33 3.41 -9.05
C ILE A 45 -10.80 3.79 -8.83
N LEU A 46 -11.11 5.08 -8.64
CA LEU A 46 -12.47 5.54 -8.35
C LEU A 46 -13.54 5.04 -9.35
N PRO A 47 -13.31 5.02 -10.68
CA PRO A 47 -14.30 4.51 -11.64
C PRO A 47 -14.65 3.02 -11.42
N TYR A 48 -13.71 2.23 -10.91
CA TYR A 48 -13.83 0.78 -10.72
C TYR A 48 -14.48 0.39 -9.37
N ILE A 49 -14.81 1.36 -8.51
CA ILE A 49 -15.51 1.08 -7.25
C ILE A 49 -16.86 0.38 -7.51
N SER A 50 -17.55 0.77 -8.58
CA SER A 50 -18.82 0.15 -8.96
C SER A 50 -18.66 -1.34 -9.30
N GLU A 51 -17.56 -1.73 -9.95
CA GLU A 51 -17.25 -3.13 -10.26
C GLU A 51 -16.96 -3.94 -8.99
N PHE A 52 -16.25 -3.35 -8.01
CA PHE A 52 -16.06 -3.99 -6.70
C PHE A 52 -17.41 -4.26 -6.02
N THR A 53 -18.32 -3.27 -6.00
CA THR A 53 -19.66 -3.44 -5.42
C THR A 53 -20.49 -4.46 -6.21
N GLU A 54 -20.44 -4.46 -7.54
CA GLU A 54 -21.14 -5.45 -8.36
C GLU A 54 -20.61 -6.86 -8.10
N LYS A 55 -19.30 -7.03 -7.95
CA LYS A 55 -18.66 -8.33 -7.70
C LYS A 55 -18.94 -8.85 -6.30
N THR A 56 -18.88 -7.99 -5.28
CA THR A 56 -18.89 -8.40 -3.86
C THR A 56 -20.23 -8.18 -3.15
N GLY A 57 -21.05 -7.26 -3.65
CA GLY A 57 -22.25 -6.80 -2.96
C GLY A 57 -21.94 -5.91 -1.75
N ILE A 58 -20.69 -5.50 -1.55
CA ILE A 58 -20.26 -4.57 -0.51
C ILE A 58 -20.38 -3.15 -1.06
N SER A 59 -21.02 -2.26 -0.30
CA SER A 59 -21.07 -0.84 -0.62
C SER A 59 -19.79 -0.15 -0.18
N VAL A 60 -19.28 0.77 -1.00
CA VAL A 60 -18.07 1.55 -0.67
C VAL A 60 -18.45 3.01 -0.47
N SER A 61 -18.34 3.48 0.76
CA SER A 61 -18.30 4.90 1.08
C SER A 61 -16.85 5.36 1.03
N PHE A 62 -16.56 6.55 0.52
CA PHE A 62 -15.19 7.05 0.50
C PHE A 62 -15.09 8.56 0.64
N LEU A 63 -13.95 9.01 1.14
CA LEU A 63 -13.58 10.42 1.25
C LEU A 63 -12.22 10.64 0.60
N VAL A 64 -12.11 11.65 -0.27
CA VAL A 64 -10.84 12.04 -0.90
C VAL A 64 -10.39 13.38 -0.31
N LEU A 65 -9.19 13.43 0.25
CA LEU A 65 -8.63 14.63 0.88
C LEU A 65 -7.28 15.04 0.24
N PRO A 66 -6.94 16.34 0.21
CA PRO A 66 -5.57 16.78 0.01
C PRO A 66 -4.63 16.17 1.05
N GLU A 67 -3.38 15.91 0.69
CA GLU A 67 -2.42 15.14 1.51
C GLU A 67 -2.27 15.64 2.95
N THR A 68 -2.21 16.95 3.19
CA THR A 68 -2.10 17.49 4.55
C THR A 68 -3.34 17.18 5.39
N GLU A 69 -4.53 17.47 4.86
CA GLU A 69 -5.80 17.21 5.55
C GLU A 69 -6.04 15.71 5.75
N TYR A 70 -5.60 14.89 4.79
CA TYR A 70 -5.64 13.44 4.86
C TYR A 70 -4.89 12.92 6.09
N TRP A 71 -3.63 13.30 6.26
CA TRP A 71 -2.80 12.79 7.35
C TRP A 71 -3.28 13.29 8.71
N ASP A 72 -3.69 14.56 8.81
CA ASP A 72 -4.25 15.10 10.04
C ASP A 72 -5.50 14.30 10.45
N LYS A 73 -6.40 14.04 9.50
CA LYS A 73 -7.64 13.31 9.78
C LYS A 73 -7.40 11.84 10.14
N LEU A 74 -6.56 11.14 9.37
CA LEU A 74 -6.26 9.73 9.62
C LEU A 74 -5.60 9.55 10.99
N ASN A 75 -4.62 10.38 11.35
CA ASN A 75 -3.92 10.25 12.62
C ASN A 75 -4.83 10.55 13.82
N ILE A 76 -5.78 11.48 13.69
CA ILE A 76 -6.78 11.72 14.75
C ILE A 76 -7.70 10.49 14.89
N ASP A 77 -8.18 9.92 13.79
CA ASP A 77 -9.07 8.76 13.83
C ASP A 77 -8.39 7.53 14.45
N LEU A 78 -7.15 7.23 14.05
CA LEU A 78 -6.38 6.11 14.56
C LEU A 78 -5.95 6.30 16.03
N SER A 79 -5.41 7.48 16.38
CA SER A 79 -4.94 7.74 17.75
C SER A 79 -6.06 7.80 18.79
N SER A 80 -7.28 8.16 18.36
CA SER A 80 -8.45 8.17 19.22
C SER A 80 -9.14 6.80 19.32
N GLY A 81 -8.76 5.84 18.46
CA GLY A 81 -9.41 4.53 18.38
C GLY A 81 -10.85 4.60 17.88
N GLN A 82 -11.22 5.67 17.17
CA GLN A 82 -12.57 5.89 16.68
C GLN A 82 -12.96 4.88 15.59
N GLY A 83 -12.02 4.54 14.71
CA GLY A 83 -12.22 3.54 13.65
C GLY A 83 -13.26 3.97 12.61
N SER A 84 -13.23 5.23 12.18
CA SER A 84 -14.17 5.72 11.14
C SER A 84 -13.84 5.21 9.74
N TYR A 85 -12.63 4.68 9.54
CA TYR A 85 -12.12 4.23 8.24
C TYR A 85 -11.65 2.79 8.31
N ASP A 86 -12.24 1.94 7.47
CA ASP A 86 -11.88 0.51 7.38
C ASP A 86 -10.65 0.31 6.50
N VAL A 87 -10.50 1.13 5.46
CA VAL A 87 -9.40 1.07 4.50
C VAL A 87 -8.86 2.46 4.26
N PHE A 88 -7.54 2.61 4.20
CA PHE A 88 -6.91 3.89 3.92
C PHE A 88 -5.57 3.71 3.22
N MET A 89 -5.15 4.74 2.48
CA MET A 89 -3.83 4.75 1.83
C MET A 89 -2.71 4.94 2.85
N THR A 90 -1.60 4.25 2.66
CA THR A 90 -0.43 4.40 3.53
C THR A 90 0.86 4.23 2.72
N GLY A 91 1.99 4.52 3.35
CA GLY A 91 3.32 4.20 2.84
C GLY A 91 4.09 3.37 3.86
N PRO A 92 5.14 2.64 3.45
CA PRO A 92 5.91 1.76 4.33
C PRO A 92 6.28 2.36 5.68
N SER A 93 6.90 3.56 5.67
CA SER A 93 7.36 4.23 6.89
C SER A 93 6.22 4.63 7.83
N ILE A 94 5.08 5.06 7.28
CA ILE A 94 3.91 5.48 8.06
C ILE A 94 3.16 4.25 8.59
N ALA A 95 2.99 3.22 7.76
CA ALA A 95 2.41 1.95 8.19
C ALA A 95 3.16 1.35 9.36
N TRP A 96 4.50 1.45 9.39
CA TRP A 96 5.27 0.99 10.55
C TRP A 96 5.01 1.81 11.81
N GLN A 97 4.84 3.13 11.72
CA GLN A 97 4.48 3.95 12.87
C GLN A 97 3.12 3.54 13.43
N HIS A 98 2.12 3.35 12.55
CA HIS A 98 0.79 2.90 12.93
C HIS A 98 0.80 1.47 13.50
N ALA A 99 1.59 0.56 12.91
CA ALA A 99 1.75 -0.80 13.39
C ALA A 99 2.40 -0.85 14.77
N TYR A 100 3.45 -0.06 14.99
CA TYR A 100 4.11 0.07 16.30
C TYR A 100 3.15 0.59 17.38
N ALA A 101 2.28 1.54 17.00
CA ALA A 101 1.24 2.08 17.87
C ALA A 101 0.05 1.12 18.08
N GLY A 102 -0.01 0.01 17.34
CA GLY A 102 -1.11 -0.96 17.41
C GLY A 102 -2.41 -0.47 16.78
N TRP A 103 -2.34 0.48 15.84
CA TRP A 103 -3.52 1.09 15.21
C TRP A 103 -3.98 0.39 13.94
N ILE A 104 -3.15 -0.51 13.39
CA ILE A 104 -3.47 -1.31 12.22
C ILE A 104 -3.24 -2.79 12.51
N GLU A 105 -3.89 -3.63 11.73
CA GLU A 105 -3.75 -5.08 11.82
C GLU A 105 -2.80 -5.63 10.75
N PRO A 106 -2.10 -6.74 11.03
CA PRO A 106 -1.31 -7.42 10.02
C PRO A 106 -2.20 -8.15 9.01
N LEU A 107 -1.80 -8.15 7.74
CA LEU A 107 -2.61 -8.66 6.63
C LEU A 107 -2.37 -10.13 6.29
N ASP A 108 -1.37 -10.77 6.92
CA ASP A 108 -0.99 -12.15 6.61
C ASP A 108 -2.15 -13.15 6.82
N SER A 109 -3.01 -12.93 7.82
CA SER A 109 -4.16 -13.80 8.07
C SER A 109 -5.22 -13.72 6.98
N TYR A 110 -5.28 -12.62 6.24
CA TYR A 110 -6.25 -12.45 5.16
C TYR A 110 -5.68 -13.01 3.86
N VAL A 111 -4.46 -12.63 3.49
CA VAL A 111 -3.79 -13.05 2.24
C VAL A 111 -3.59 -14.56 2.18
N ASN A 112 -3.30 -15.21 3.31
CA ASN A 112 -3.07 -16.66 3.36
C ASN A 112 -4.34 -17.49 3.60
N ASP A 113 -5.50 -16.84 3.77
CA ASP A 113 -6.76 -17.55 3.99
C ASP A 113 -7.49 -17.76 2.65
N PRO A 114 -7.60 -19.01 2.17
CA PRO A 114 -8.26 -19.33 0.90
C PRO A 114 -9.77 -19.07 0.93
N GLU A 115 -10.36 -18.83 2.11
CA GLU A 115 -11.75 -18.44 2.21
C GLU A 115 -11.97 -16.92 2.09
N LEU A 116 -10.95 -16.12 2.38
CA LEU A 116 -11.00 -14.64 2.40
C LEU A 116 -10.31 -14.03 1.18
N THR A 117 -9.33 -14.72 0.59
CA THR A 117 -8.60 -14.28 -0.58
C THR A 117 -8.95 -15.15 -1.79
N SER A 118 -9.25 -14.51 -2.91
CA SER A 118 -9.61 -15.22 -4.14
C SER A 118 -8.46 -16.11 -4.62
N PRO A 119 -8.73 -17.33 -5.12
CA PRO A 119 -7.68 -18.16 -5.73
C PRO A 119 -7.04 -17.52 -6.97
N ASP A 120 -7.68 -16.51 -7.57
CA ASP A 120 -7.14 -15.75 -8.70
C ASP A 120 -6.16 -14.64 -8.26
N TYR A 121 -6.03 -14.38 -6.96
CA TYR A 121 -5.12 -13.37 -6.44
C TYR A 121 -3.69 -13.95 -6.32
N ASP A 122 -2.87 -13.68 -7.33
CA ASP A 122 -1.47 -14.09 -7.35
C ASP A 122 -0.60 -13.15 -6.51
N PHE A 123 -0.50 -13.42 -5.22
CA PHE A 123 0.33 -12.63 -4.31
C PHE A 123 1.83 -12.71 -4.64
N GLU A 124 2.28 -13.76 -5.31
CA GLU A 124 3.69 -13.92 -5.68
C GLU A 124 4.06 -13.16 -6.98
N ASP A 125 3.07 -12.61 -7.69
CA ASP A 125 3.28 -11.74 -8.86
C ASP A 125 3.77 -10.34 -8.47
N PHE A 126 3.65 -9.95 -7.20
CA PHE A 126 4.28 -8.72 -6.71
C PHE A 126 5.80 -8.83 -6.72
N TYR A 127 6.49 -7.77 -7.15
CA TYR A 127 7.94 -7.72 -6.99
C TYR A 127 8.33 -7.88 -5.50
N PRO A 128 9.23 -8.83 -5.16
CA PRO A 128 9.56 -9.15 -3.78
C PRO A 128 10.02 -7.94 -2.94
N ALA A 129 10.70 -6.98 -3.57
CA ALA A 129 11.16 -5.76 -2.90
C ALA A 129 10.00 -4.89 -2.38
N PHE A 130 8.85 -4.87 -3.08
CA PHE A 130 7.69 -4.07 -2.68
C PHE A 130 6.91 -4.73 -1.55
N ILE A 131 6.81 -6.07 -1.57
CA ILE A 131 6.28 -6.82 -0.43
C ILE A 131 7.20 -6.63 0.78
N ALA A 132 8.51 -6.75 0.60
CA ALA A 132 9.48 -6.57 1.68
C ALA A 132 9.40 -5.17 2.31
N ALA A 133 9.21 -4.11 1.51
CA ALA A 133 9.01 -2.76 2.03
C ALA A 133 7.77 -2.65 2.94
N ASN A 134 6.72 -3.44 2.69
CA ASN A 134 5.50 -3.45 3.48
C ASN A 134 5.51 -4.49 4.63
N ARG A 135 6.64 -5.16 4.86
CA ARG A 135 6.83 -6.09 5.98
C ARG A 135 7.74 -5.52 7.05
N TRP A 136 7.30 -5.62 8.30
CA TRP A 136 8.11 -5.22 9.45
C TRP A 136 7.79 -6.02 10.72
N ASN A 137 8.82 -6.27 11.54
CA ASN A 137 8.76 -7.11 12.74
C ASN A 137 8.58 -6.31 14.03
N LEU A 138 8.28 -5.01 13.92
CA LEU A 138 8.12 -4.05 15.03
C LEU A 138 9.40 -3.77 15.84
N LYS A 139 10.57 -4.20 15.35
CA LYS A 139 11.87 -3.95 15.98
C LYS A 139 12.60 -2.83 15.23
N MET A 140 12.87 -1.75 15.95
CA MET A 140 13.64 -0.63 15.39
C MET A 140 15.06 -1.10 14.98
N GLY A 141 15.47 -0.78 13.75
CA GLY A 141 16.78 -1.13 13.22
C GLY A 141 16.91 -2.56 12.66
N SER A 142 15.83 -3.35 12.55
CA SER A 142 15.88 -4.70 11.96
C SER A 142 15.98 -4.74 10.44
N GLY A 143 15.84 -3.60 9.76
CA GLY A 143 15.76 -3.54 8.30
C GLY A 143 14.37 -3.91 7.75
N LEU A 144 14.26 -3.84 6.42
CA LEU A 144 13.04 -4.11 5.65
C LEU A 144 12.78 -5.61 5.51
N GLY A 145 11.51 -6.01 5.37
CA GLY A 145 11.15 -7.33 4.84
C GLY A 145 10.90 -8.42 5.88
N GLU A 146 11.27 -8.20 7.14
CA GLU A 146 11.04 -9.17 8.20
C GLU A 146 9.66 -8.99 8.85
N GLY A 147 9.04 -10.08 9.27
CA GLY A 147 7.82 -10.03 10.08
C GLY A 147 6.53 -9.91 9.28
N LYS A 148 5.54 -9.23 9.88
CA LYS A 148 4.16 -9.20 9.38
C LYS A 148 4.01 -8.22 8.22
N LEU A 149 3.07 -8.52 7.34
CA LEU A 149 2.64 -7.64 6.26
C LEU A 149 1.68 -6.60 6.83
N TRP A 150 1.94 -5.31 6.60
CA TRP A 150 1.14 -4.22 7.17
C TRP A 150 0.36 -3.42 6.12
N ALA A 151 0.67 -3.59 4.84
CA ALA A 151 -0.03 -2.95 3.73
C ALA A 151 0.14 -3.75 2.44
N ILE A 152 -0.80 -3.61 1.51
CA ILE A 152 -0.70 -4.17 0.15
C ILE A 152 -0.20 -3.06 -0.78
N PRO A 153 0.89 -3.29 -1.54
CA PRO A 153 1.39 -2.29 -2.47
C PRO A 153 0.41 -2.11 -3.63
N VAL A 154 -0.10 -0.89 -3.80
CA VAL A 154 -0.99 -0.52 -4.92
C VAL A 154 -0.28 0.32 -5.98
N MET A 155 0.84 0.93 -5.61
CA MET A 155 1.65 1.79 -6.46
C MET A 155 3.07 1.88 -5.91
N VAL A 156 4.04 2.10 -6.80
CA VAL A 156 5.43 2.34 -6.44
C VAL A 156 5.90 3.62 -7.12
N GLU A 157 6.63 4.42 -6.36
CA GLU A 157 7.22 5.66 -6.82
C GLU A 157 8.73 5.63 -6.62
N THR A 158 9.42 6.36 -7.48
CA THR A 158 10.86 6.59 -7.36
C THR A 158 11.17 8.04 -7.67
N THR A 159 12.19 8.57 -7.02
CA THR A 159 12.63 9.94 -7.25
C THR A 159 13.52 9.98 -8.48
N ILE A 160 13.17 10.83 -9.44
CA ILE A 160 13.96 11.07 -10.65
C ILE A 160 14.27 12.56 -10.80
N LEU A 161 15.33 12.88 -11.54
CA LEU A 161 15.58 14.25 -11.99
C LEU A 161 14.72 14.54 -13.23
N ALA A 162 13.67 15.33 -13.04
CA ALA A 162 12.94 15.96 -14.14
C ALA A 162 13.58 17.32 -14.45
N TYR A 163 13.89 17.60 -15.73
CA TYR A 163 14.55 18.83 -16.15
C TYR A 163 14.02 19.37 -17.49
N ARG A 164 14.26 20.66 -17.74
CA ARG A 164 13.85 21.37 -18.97
C ARG A 164 14.94 21.28 -20.03
N LYS A 165 14.78 20.33 -20.95
CA LYS A 165 15.72 20.10 -22.07
C LYS A 165 16.01 21.36 -22.88
N ASP A 166 14.99 22.15 -23.17
CA ASP A 166 15.11 23.39 -23.95
C ASP A 166 15.97 24.46 -23.25
N ILE A 167 15.92 24.54 -21.92
CA ILE A 167 16.80 25.43 -21.15
C ILE A 167 18.23 24.89 -21.15
N PHE A 168 18.39 23.58 -20.99
CA PHE A 168 19.71 22.95 -21.00
C PHE A 168 20.39 23.14 -22.36
N ASP A 169 19.67 22.89 -23.46
CA ASP A 169 20.17 23.06 -24.82
C ASP A 169 20.53 24.52 -25.13
N LYS A 170 19.71 25.48 -24.68
CA LYS A 170 19.94 26.92 -24.88
C LYS A 170 21.25 27.40 -24.24
N TYR A 171 21.61 26.83 -23.10
CA TYR A 171 22.79 27.21 -22.32
C TYR A 171 23.96 26.23 -22.45
N GLY A 172 23.83 25.17 -23.25
CA GLY A 172 24.87 24.15 -23.44
C GLY A 172 25.16 23.33 -22.19
N ILE A 173 24.16 23.17 -21.31
CA ILE A 173 24.27 22.49 -20.02
C ILE A 173 24.11 20.98 -20.23
N LYS A 174 25.00 20.19 -19.62
CA LYS A 174 24.88 18.73 -19.59
C LYS A 174 23.95 18.29 -18.46
N VAL A 175 23.25 17.17 -18.67
CA VAL A 175 22.44 16.55 -17.62
C VAL A 175 23.37 16.08 -16.50
N PRO A 176 23.16 16.52 -15.24
CA PRO A 176 24.01 16.10 -14.14
C PRO A 176 23.75 14.63 -13.78
N GLU A 177 24.81 13.89 -13.51
CA GLU A 177 24.76 12.49 -13.07
C GLU A 177 25.06 12.34 -11.57
N THR A 178 25.54 13.41 -10.93
CA THR A 178 25.83 13.46 -9.48
C THR A 178 25.13 14.63 -8.79
N TYR A 179 25.04 14.58 -7.46
CA TYR A 179 24.46 15.69 -6.67
C TYR A 179 25.33 16.93 -6.72
N GLU A 180 26.65 16.76 -6.80
CA GLU A 180 27.63 17.83 -6.96
C GLU A 180 27.40 18.55 -8.31
N GLU A 181 27.35 17.80 -9.40
CA GLU A 181 27.05 18.35 -10.74
C GLU A 181 25.68 19.02 -10.78
N TRP A 182 24.68 18.41 -10.15
CA TRP A 182 23.33 18.98 -10.08
C TRP A 182 23.33 20.34 -9.36
N SER A 183 24.08 20.47 -8.28
CA SER A 183 24.24 21.73 -7.54
C SER A 183 24.96 22.80 -8.39
N GLU A 184 26.00 22.40 -9.13
CA GLU A 184 26.71 23.29 -10.05
C GLU A 184 25.79 23.80 -11.18
N VAL A 185 25.02 22.89 -11.79
CA VAL A 185 24.03 23.22 -12.82
C VAL A 185 22.96 24.17 -12.26
N ALA A 186 22.46 23.93 -11.04
CA ALA A 186 21.52 24.81 -10.39
C ALA A 186 22.11 26.22 -10.18
N ALA A 187 23.36 26.31 -9.71
CA ALA A 187 24.06 27.58 -9.50
C ALA A 187 24.35 28.32 -10.82
N GLU A 188 24.61 27.60 -11.92
CA GLU A 188 24.75 28.18 -13.25
C GLU A 188 23.43 28.76 -13.76
N LEU A 189 22.34 28.00 -13.64
CA LEU A 189 21.00 28.44 -14.03
C LEU A 189 20.48 29.62 -13.20
N MET A 190 20.90 29.74 -11.93
CA MET A 190 20.59 30.93 -11.11
C MET A 190 21.09 32.23 -11.73
N LYS A 191 22.19 32.21 -12.50
CA LYS A 191 22.72 33.42 -13.17
C LYS A 191 21.81 33.94 -14.29
N VAL A 192 20.91 33.09 -14.79
CA VAL A 192 20.00 33.41 -15.90
C VAL A 192 18.52 33.33 -15.49
N ALA A 193 18.24 33.00 -14.23
CA ALA A 193 16.89 32.75 -13.72
C ALA A 193 15.93 33.93 -13.98
N ASP A 194 16.34 35.16 -13.63
CA ASP A 194 15.52 36.36 -13.83
C ASP A 194 15.27 36.65 -15.32
N LYS A 195 16.27 36.42 -16.16
CA LYS A 195 16.19 36.64 -17.61
C LYS A 195 15.22 35.66 -18.28
N GLU A 196 15.23 34.41 -17.85
CA GLU A 196 14.36 33.36 -18.37
C GLU A 196 13.00 33.30 -17.66
N GLY A 197 12.83 34.02 -16.54
CA GLY A 197 11.64 33.96 -15.71
C GLY A 197 11.42 32.56 -15.11
N ILE A 198 12.49 31.90 -14.67
CA ILE A 198 12.45 30.53 -14.14
C ILE A 198 12.95 30.45 -12.69
N TYR A 199 12.52 29.40 -12.00
CA TYR A 199 13.17 28.90 -10.78
C TYR A 199 14.06 27.70 -11.18
N PRO A 200 15.39 27.78 -11.02
CA PRO A 200 16.30 26.71 -11.45
C PRO A 200 16.06 25.36 -10.79
N VAL A 201 15.58 25.37 -9.54
CA VAL A 201 15.25 24.17 -8.77
C VAL A 201 13.90 24.38 -8.11
N ILE A 202 13.06 23.35 -8.19
CA ILE A 202 11.82 23.26 -7.44
C ILE A 202 11.88 21.96 -6.65
N GLN A 203 11.70 22.06 -5.34
CA GLN A 203 11.61 20.90 -4.45
C GLN A 203 10.45 21.10 -3.48
N ARG A 204 9.88 19.99 -3.00
CA ARG A 204 8.82 20.02 -2.00
C ARG A 204 9.33 20.72 -0.74
N GLY A 205 8.67 21.81 -0.35
CA GLY A 205 9.02 22.59 0.84
C GLY A 205 10.06 23.71 0.61
N ALA A 206 10.68 23.78 -0.58
CA ALA A 206 11.43 24.96 -0.99
C ALA A 206 10.47 25.99 -1.59
N ARG A 207 10.40 27.18 -1.00
CA ARG A 207 9.69 28.35 -1.54
C ARG A 207 10.68 29.29 -2.19
#